data_AF-A0A2W4NW48-F1
#
_entry.id   AF-A0A2W4NW48-F1
#
_cell.length_a   1.000
_cell.length_b   1.000
_cell.length_c   1.000
_cell.angle_alpha   90.00
_cell.angle_beta   90.00
_cell.angle_gamma   90.00
#
_symmetry.space_group_name_H-M   'P 1'
#
loop_
_entity.id
_entity.type
_entity.pdbx_description
1 polymer ?
#
loop_
_entity_poly.entity_id
_entity_poly.type
_entity_poly.pdbx_seq_one_letter_code
_entity_poly.pdbx_strand_id
1 'polypeptide(L)'
;MVVLRIFRSVWFLSLLAVTAALLYGYASMREEVVVQETVEGSFRISRETFFYMVLALLTIINVLVFIIARIMVRSEDFKSWFYGLVITFNIFFMVGIGFVALYNSGEEYDYSRLQPVMYGSIGLLLLWSFAWPLYVSYKRLAGKS
;
A
#
# COMPACT_ATOMS: atom_id res chain seq x y z
N MET A 1 -2.64 20.85 -13.55
CA MET A 1 -2.40 21.66 -12.33
C MET A 1 -3.29 21.35 -11.11
N VAL A 2 -4.63 21.36 -11.18
CA VAL A 2 -5.50 21.08 -10.01
C VAL A 2 -5.47 19.61 -9.59
N VAL A 3 -5.60 18.68 -10.54
CA VAL A 3 -5.60 17.23 -10.29
C VAL A 3 -4.34 16.77 -9.56
N LEU A 4 -3.16 17.18 -10.03
CA LEU A 4 -1.88 16.85 -9.40
C LEU A 4 -1.78 17.35 -7.94
N ARG A 5 -2.38 18.50 -7.61
CA ARG A 5 -2.41 19.00 -6.23
C ARG A 5 -3.27 18.12 -5.34
N ILE A 6 -4.44 17.71 -5.84
CA ILE A 6 -5.33 16.78 -5.12
C ILE A 6 -4.60 15.47 -4.84
N PHE A 7 -4.00 14.85 -5.87
CA PHE A 7 -3.25 13.61 -5.71
C PHE A 7 -2.09 13.74 -4.72
N ARG A 8 -1.38 14.88 -4.71
CA ARG A 8 -0.32 15.13 -3.71
C ARG A 8 -0.88 15.24 -2.29
N SER A 9 -1.99 15.97 -2.10
CA SER A 9 -2.63 16.10 -0.79
C SER A 9 -3.17 14.76 -0.29
N VAL A 10 -3.86 14.01 -1.14
CA VAL A 10 -4.38 12.67 -0.81
C VAL A 10 -3.25 11.69 -0.53
N TRP A 11 -2.15 11.77 -1.28
CA TRP A 11 -0.95 10.97 -1.00
C TRP A 11 -0.41 11.25 0.40
N PHE A 12 -0.24 12.51 0.77
CA PHE A 12 0.24 12.87 2.11
C PHE A 12 -0.70 12.37 3.21
N LEU A 13 -2.02 12.53 3.02
CA LEU A 13 -3.02 12.00 3.95
C LEU A 13 -2.97 10.46 4.04
N SER A 14 -2.80 9.77 2.91
CA SER A 14 -2.68 8.31 2.89
C SER A 14 -1.43 7.83 3.62
N LEU A 15 -0.32 8.58 3.53
CA LEU A 15 0.91 8.30 4.27
C LEU A 15 0.66 8.44 5.78
N LEU A 16 0.04 9.54 6.22
CA LEU A 16 -0.31 9.72 7.63
C LEU A 16 -1.23 8.60 8.14
N ALA A 17 -2.22 8.22 7.35
CA ALA A 17 -3.17 7.19 7.72
C ALA A 17 -2.50 5.80 7.83
N VAL A 18 -1.63 5.43 6.88
CA VAL A 18 -0.92 4.13 6.97
C VAL A 18 0.11 4.13 8.09
N THR A 19 0.77 5.26 8.38
CA THR A 19 1.66 5.37 9.54
C THR A 19 0.88 5.23 10.84
N ALA A 20 -0.30 5.86 10.96
CA ALA A 20 -1.17 5.69 12.11
C ALA A 20 -1.63 4.23 12.27
N ALA A 21 -1.98 3.55 11.18
CA ALA A 21 -2.32 2.14 11.19
C ALA A 21 -1.14 1.26 11.62
N LEU A 22 0.09 1.58 11.19
CA LEU A 22 1.30 0.88 11.62
C LEU A 22 1.57 1.05 13.12
N LEU A 23 1.45 2.27 13.64
CA LEU A 23 1.64 2.56 15.07
C LEU A 23 0.57 1.88 15.92
N TYR A 24 -0.70 1.93 15.48
CA TYR A 24 -1.80 1.23 16.13
C TYR A 24 -1.59 -0.28 16.12
N GLY A 25 -1.25 -0.85 14.95
CA GLY A 25 -0.92 -2.26 14.80
C GLY A 25 0.19 -2.68 15.77
N TYR A 26 1.28 -1.91 15.82
CA TYR A 26 2.39 -2.13 16.74
C TYR A 26 1.95 -2.11 18.21
N ALA A 27 1.07 -1.18 18.62
CA ALA A 27 0.57 -1.15 19.99
C ALA A 27 -0.36 -2.34 20.33
N SER A 28 -1.07 -2.87 19.33
CA SER A 28 -2.06 -3.93 19.51
C SER A 28 -1.49 -5.37 19.45
N MET A 29 -0.36 -5.58 18.76
CA MET A 29 0.21 -6.91 18.55
C MET A 29 0.97 -7.42 19.78
N ARG A 30 1.00 -8.75 19.95
CA ARG A 30 1.80 -9.47 20.96
C ARG A 30 3.29 -9.43 20.61
N GLU A 31 4.16 -9.85 21.55
CA GLU A 31 5.62 -9.83 21.35
C GLU A 31 6.07 -10.64 20.12
N GLU A 32 5.44 -11.79 19.90
CA GLU A 32 5.61 -12.59 18.69
C GLU A 32 4.46 -12.36 17.72
N VAL A 33 4.81 -12.15 16.45
CA VAL A 33 3.90 -11.98 15.33
C VAL A 33 4.05 -13.18 14.41
N VAL A 34 2.96 -13.92 14.22
CA VAL A 34 2.83 -14.97 13.21
C VAL A 34 2.64 -14.30 11.86
N VAL A 35 3.58 -14.54 10.95
CA VAL A 35 3.56 -13.98 9.58
C VAL A 35 3.09 -15.03 8.58
N GLN A 36 3.41 -16.29 8.84
CA GLN A 36 3.02 -17.40 7.99
C GLN A 36 2.79 -18.64 8.84
N GLU A 37 1.71 -19.35 8.54
CA GLU A 37 1.41 -20.64 9.14
C GLU A 37 1.58 -21.72 8.08
N THR A 38 2.49 -22.66 8.35
CA THR A 38 2.80 -23.79 7.45
C THR A 38 2.41 -25.08 8.16
N VAL A 39 2.16 -26.14 7.40
CA VAL A 39 1.80 -27.47 7.92
C VAL A 39 2.84 -28.01 8.91
N GLU A 40 4.12 -27.66 8.74
CA GLU A 40 5.24 -28.08 9.61
C GLU A 40 5.57 -27.07 10.73
N GLY A 41 4.87 -25.94 10.81
CA GLY A 41 5.07 -24.94 11.86
C GLY A 41 4.73 -23.50 11.43
N SER A 42 4.62 -22.61 12.42
CA SER A 42 4.40 -21.18 12.22
C SER A 42 5.73 -20.42 12.15
N PHE A 43 5.94 -19.62 11.11
CA PHE A 43 7.04 -18.65 11.07
C PHE A 43 6.65 -17.41 11.88
N ARG A 44 7.36 -17.20 12.99
CA ARG A 44 7.15 -16.11 13.93
C ARG A 44 8.34 -15.18 13.95
N ILE A 45 8.07 -13.89 14.03
CA ILE A 45 9.08 -12.85 14.21
C ILE A 45 8.69 -11.97 15.37
N SER A 46 9.65 -11.22 15.92
CA SER A 46 9.31 -10.23 16.94
C SER A 46 8.47 -9.10 16.32
N ARG A 47 7.60 -8.53 17.14
CA ARG A 47 6.80 -7.35 16.79
C ARG A 47 7.65 -6.17 16.34
N GLU A 48 8.80 -5.99 16.96
CA GLU A 48 9.77 -4.95 16.59
C GLU A 48 10.32 -5.18 15.20
N THR A 49 10.74 -6.42 14.90
CA THR A 49 11.23 -6.79 13.57
C THR A 49 10.14 -6.57 12.51
N PHE A 50 8.90 -6.99 12.76
CA PHE A 50 7.78 -6.71 11.85
C PHE A 50 7.59 -5.21 11.62
N PHE A 51 7.53 -4.42 12.69
CA PHE A 51 7.33 -2.98 12.63
C PHE A 51 8.43 -2.29 11.81
N TYR A 52 9.69 -2.57 12.09
CA TYR A 52 10.80 -1.93 11.38
C TYR A 52 10.89 -2.36 9.92
N MET A 53 10.57 -3.61 9.57
CA MET A 53 10.49 -4.04 8.18
C MET A 53 9.40 -3.28 7.41
N VAL A 54 8.20 -3.16 7.97
CA VAL A 54 7.09 -2.44 7.33
C VAL A 54 7.39 -0.94 7.26
N LEU A 55 7.95 -0.36 8.33
CA LEU A 55 8.35 1.04 8.36
C LEU A 55 9.40 1.36 7.29
N ALA A 56 10.42 0.50 7.14
CA ALA A 56 11.45 0.67 6.13
C ALA A 56 10.85 0.60 4.72
N LEU A 57 9.98 -0.37 4.45
CA LEU A 57 9.33 -0.52 3.16
C LEU A 57 8.43 0.67 2.81
N LEU A 58 7.60 1.13 3.76
CA LEU A 58 6.78 2.33 3.61
C LEU A 58 7.64 3.58 3.33
N THR A 59 8.74 3.73 4.05
CA THR A 59 9.68 4.84 3.87
C THR A 59 10.27 4.82 2.47
N ILE A 60 10.79 3.67 2.02
CA ILE A 60 11.37 3.52 0.68
C ILE A 60 10.34 3.90 -0.40
N ILE A 61 9.14 3.31 -0.34
CA ILE A 61 8.09 3.54 -1.35
C ILE A 61 7.67 5.02 -1.38
N ASN A 62 7.48 5.66 -0.23
CA ASN A 62 7.03 7.05 -0.18
C ASN A 62 8.15 8.05 -0.51
N VAL A 63 9.41 7.74 -0.21
CA VAL A 63 10.56 8.54 -0.66
C VAL A 63 10.72 8.46 -2.17
N LEU A 64 10.49 7.29 -2.78
CA LEU A 64 10.54 7.13 -4.24
C LEU A 64 9.54 8.04 -4.97
N VAL A 65 8.36 8.32 -4.38
CA VAL A 65 7.42 9.34 -4.90
C VAL A 65 8.09 10.69 -5.04
N PHE A 66 8.78 11.12 -3.98
CA PHE A 66 9.44 12.41 -3.98
C PHE A 66 10.53 12.46 -5.06
N ILE A 67 11.35 11.41 -5.16
CA ILE A 67 12.43 11.33 -6.16
C ILE A 67 11.87 11.35 -7.59
N ILE A 68 10.95 10.43 -7.92
CA ILE A 68 10.46 10.26 -9.29
C ILE A 68 9.59 11.45 -9.72
N ALA A 69 8.68 11.92 -8.85
CA ALA A 69 7.75 12.98 -9.20
C ALA A 69 8.42 14.38 -9.21
N ARG A 70 9.49 14.59 -8.44
CA ARG A 70 10.19 15.88 -8.38
C ARG A 70 11.40 15.97 -9.30
N ILE A 71 12.18 14.89 -9.44
CA ILE A 71 13.50 14.93 -10.08
C ILE A 71 13.45 14.35 -11.50
N MET A 72 12.83 13.19 -11.69
CA MET A 72 13.00 12.44 -12.94
C MET A 72 12.01 12.80 -14.04
N VAL A 73 10.72 12.97 -13.70
CA VAL A 73 9.67 13.08 -14.73
C VAL A 73 9.19 14.52 -14.86
N ARG A 74 8.98 14.99 -16.10
CA ARG A 74 8.42 16.32 -16.38
C ARG A 74 6.92 16.32 -16.67
N SER A 75 6.34 15.23 -17.20
CA SER A 75 4.91 15.20 -17.53
C SER A 75 4.02 15.19 -16.28
N GLU A 76 3.06 16.12 -16.20
CA GLU A 76 2.08 16.18 -15.09
C GLU A 76 1.20 14.92 -15.00
N ASP A 77 0.86 14.33 -16.15
CA ASP A 77 -0.01 13.15 -16.24
C ASP A 77 0.60 11.94 -15.53
N PHE A 78 1.85 11.62 -15.88
CA PHE A 78 2.59 10.53 -15.23
C PHE A 78 2.76 10.77 -13.73
N LYS A 79 3.06 12.02 -13.31
CA LYS A 79 3.18 12.35 -11.89
C LYS A 79 1.89 12.03 -11.16
N SER A 80 0.75 12.45 -11.72
CA SER A 80 -0.56 12.23 -11.12
C SER A 80 -0.87 10.73 -11.00
N TRP A 81 -0.59 9.95 -12.05
CA TRP A 81 -0.69 8.50 -11.99
C TRP A 81 0.20 7.88 -10.91
N PHE A 82 1.46 8.31 -10.81
CA PHE A 82 2.43 7.77 -9.86
C PHE A 82 2.07 8.09 -8.40
N TYR A 83 1.58 9.31 -8.13
CA TYR A 83 1.01 9.63 -6.82
C TYR A 83 -0.18 8.72 -6.49
N GLY A 84 -1.07 8.48 -7.47
CA GLY A 84 -2.17 7.54 -7.34
C GLY A 84 -1.69 6.12 -7.02
N LEU A 85 -0.65 5.64 -7.69
CA LEU A 85 -0.07 4.32 -7.43
C LEU A 85 0.40 4.20 -5.99
N VAL A 86 1.11 5.20 -5.47
CA VAL A 86 1.59 5.14 -4.08
C VAL A 86 0.47 5.31 -3.05
N ILE A 87 -0.58 6.06 -3.37
CA ILE A 87 -1.82 6.05 -2.55
C ILE A 87 -2.38 4.62 -2.47
N THR A 88 -2.48 3.91 -3.59
CA THR A 88 -2.99 2.53 -3.60
C THR A 88 -2.08 1.57 -2.82
N PHE A 89 -0.77 1.76 -2.87
CA PHE A 89 0.17 1.03 -2.00
C PHE A 89 -0.08 1.33 -0.52
N ASN A 90 -0.22 2.59 -0.12
CA ASN A 90 -0.46 2.95 1.28
C ASN A 90 -1.78 2.34 1.79
N ILE A 91 -2.84 2.30 0.96
CA ILE A 91 -4.09 1.61 1.29
C ILE A 91 -3.88 0.10 1.44
N PHE A 92 -3.16 -0.52 0.51
CA PHE A 92 -2.83 -1.95 0.60
C PHE A 92 -2.06 -2.28 1.89
N PHE A 93 -1.05 -1.49 2.24
CA PHE A 93 -0.32 -1.63 3.50
C PHE A 93 -1.21 -1.46 4.71
N MET A 94 -2.10 -0.47 4.71
CA MET A 94 -3.05 -0.26 5.80
C MET A 94 -3.92 -1.50 6.03
N VAL A 95 -4.46 -2.08 4.94
CA VAL A 95 -5.25 -3.31 5.01
C VAL A 95 -4.40 -4.50 5.48
N GLY A 96 -3.18 -4.65 4.96
CA GLY A 96 -2.27 -5.72 5.34
C GLY A 96 -1.84 -5.67 6.81
N ILE A 97 -1.47 -4.49 7.30
CA ILE A 97 -1.14 -4.25 8.73
C ILE A 97 -2.36 -4.58 9.60
N GLY A 98 -3.55 -4.10 9.20
CA GLY A 98 -4.78 -4.38 9.93
C GLY A 98 -5.08 -5.88 10.01
N PHE A 99 -4.89 -6.61 8.91
CA PHE A 99 -5.06 -8.06 8.88
C PHE A 99 -4.08 -8.77 9.81
N VAL A 100 -2.78 -8.44 9.74
CA VAL A 100 -1.75 -9.04 10.61
C VAL A 100 -2.03 -8.74 12.08
N ALA A 101 -2.43 -7.51 12.40
CA ALA A 101 -2.76 -7.11 13.76
C ALA A 101 -3.98 -7.87 14.30
N LEU A 102 -5.05 -8.00 13.50
CA LEU A 102 -6.25 -8.76 13.89
C LEU A 102 -5.92 -10.24 14.08
N TYR A 103 -5.16 -10.84 13.17
CA TYR A 103 -4.74 -12.25 13.26
C TYR A 103 -3.95 -12.53 14.54
N ASN A 104 -3.10 -11.58 14.95
CA ASN A 104 -2.20 -11.71 16.09
C ASN A 104 -2.76 -11.10 17.40
N SER A 105 -4.00 -10.59 17.39
CA SER A 105 -4.67 -10.07 18.59
C SER A 105 -5.01 -11.19 19.59
N GLY A 106 -5.28 -12.40 19.07
CA GLY A 106 -5.71 -13.56 19.85
C GLY A 106 -7.18 -13.54 20.26
N GLU A 107 -7.98 -12.66 19.66
CA GLU A 107 -9.44 -12.69 19.72
C GLU A 107 -10.01 -13.52 18.54
N GLU A 108 -11.14 -14.18 18.74
CA GLU A 108 -11.84 -14.89 17.66
C GLU A 108 -12.56 -13.89 16.75
N TYR A 109 -11.99 -13.64 15.56
CA TYR A 109 -12.58 -12.78 14.54
C TYR A 109 -13.21 -13.60 13.40
N ASP A 110 -14.35 -13.14 12.89
CA ASP A 110 -14.92 -13.64 11.64
C ASP A 110 -14.19 -13.03 10.43
N TYR A 111 -13.23 -13.78 9.90
CA TYR A 111 -12.40 -13.37 8.76
C TYR A 111 -13.16 -13.31 7.42
N SER A 112 -14.39 -13.85 7.33
CA SER A 112 -15.19 -13.86 6.10
C SER A 112 -15.46 -12.44 5.59
N ARG A 113 -15.60 -11.48 6.52
CA ARG A 113 -15.84 -10.07 6.21
C ARG A 113 -14.59 -9.31 5.77
N LEU A 114 -13.40 -9.85 6.06
CA LEU A 114 -12.12 -9.23 5.71
C LEU A 114 -11.67 -9.60 4.28
N GLN A 115 -12.12 -10.75 3.76
CA GLN A 115 -11.76 -11.21 2.43
C GLN A 115 -12.08 -10.19 1.32
N PRO A 116 -13.27 -9.56 1.26
CA PRO A 116 -13.56 -8.56 0.23
C PRO A 116 -12.64 -7.34 0.30
N VAL A 117 -12.25 -6.92 1.51
CA VAL A 117 -11.36 -5.77 1.72
C VAL A 117 -9.94 -6.09 1.25
N MET A 118 -9.44 -7.30 1.54
CA MET A 118 -8.15 -7.76 1.04
C MET A 118 -8.12 -7.91 -0.48
N TYR A 119 -9.10 -8.60 -1.07
CA TYR A 119 -9.15 -8.76 -2.53
C TYR A 119 -9.38 -7.43 -3.24
N GLY A 120 -10.19 -6.55 -2.65
CA GLY A 120 -10.42 -5.20 -3.15
C GLY A 120 -9.15 -4.35 -3.16
N SER A 121 -8.34 -4.39 -2.09
CA SER A 121 -7.09 -3.62 -2.03
C SER A 121 -6.03 -4.12 -3.02
N ILE A 122 -5.90 -5.44 -3.19
CA ILE A 122 -5.03 -6.05 -4.21
C ILE A 122 -5.53 -5.68 -5.61
N GLY A 123 -6.82 -5.82 -5.87
CA GLY A 123 -7.44 -5.48 -7.15
C GLY A 123 -7.24 -4.01 -7.52
N LEU A 124 -7.42 -3.10 -6.55
CA LEU A 124 -7.16 -1.68 -6.71
C LEU A 124 -5.69 -1.40 -7.07
N LEU A 125 -4.75 -2.03 -6.35
CA LEU A 125 -3.32 -1.88 -6.60
C LEU A 125 -2.93 -2.35 -8.01
N LEU A 126 -3.42 -3.52 -8.42
CA LEU A 126 -3.15 -4.07 -9.75
C LEU A 126 -3.77 -3.20 -10.84
N LEU A 127 -5.05 -2.85 -10.72
CA LEU A 127 -5.74 -2.02 -11.69
C LEU A 127 -5.01 -0.68 -11.89
N TRP A 128 -4.60 -0.03 -10.80
CA TRP A 128 -3.91 1.25 -10.89
C TRP A 128 -2.50 1.13 -11.46
N SER A 129 -1.78 0.04 -11.14
CA SER A 129 -0.45 -0.26 -11.70
C SER A 129 -0.49 -0.41 -13.22
N PHE A 130 -1.55 -1.04 -13.76
CA PHE A 130 -1.69 -1.25 -15.20
C PHE A 130 -2.39 -0.10 -15.94
N ALA A 131 -3.07 0.81 -15.24
CA ALA A 131 -3.82 1.90 -15.86
C ALA A 131 -2.97 2.76 -16.81
N TRP A 132 -1.74 3.12 -16.41
CA TRP A 132 -0.87 3.94 -17.26
C TRP A 132 -0.29 3.22 -18.47
N PRO A 133 0.34 2.03 -18.34
CA PRO A 133 0.76 1.24 -19.50
C PRO A 133 -0.37 0.99 -20.51
N LEU A 134 -1.57 0.66 -20.03
CA LEU A 134 -2.74 0.42 -20.88
C LEU A 134 -3.20 1.71 -21.58
N TYR A 135 -3.27 2.83 -20.86
CA TYR A 135 -3.60 4.13 -21.44
C TYR A 135 -2.63 4.53 -22.56
N VAL A 136 -1.32 4.38 -22.34
CA VAL A 136 -0.31 4.71 -23.36
C VAL A 136 -0.44 3.81 -24.58
N SER A 137 -0.63 2.50 -24.38
CA SER A 137 -0.83 1.54 -25.47
C SER A 137 -2.07 1.85 -26.30
N TYR A 138 -3.20 2.14 -25.64
CA TYR A 138 -4.45 2.52 -26.31
C TYR A 138 -4.28 3.79 -27.14
N LYS A 139 -3.68 4.84 -26.57
CA LYS A 139 -3.44 6.11 -27.27
C LYS A 139 -2.57 5.93 -28.52
N ARG A 140 -1.56 5.05 -28.46
CA ARG A 140 -0.69 4.73 -29.61
C ARG A 140 -1.42 3.99 -30.73
N LEU A 141 -2.39 3.14 -30.38
CA LEU A 141 -3.19 2.40 -31.36
C LEU A 141 -4.23 3.31 -32.01
N ALA A 142 -4.94 4.11 -31.21
CA ALA A 142 -5.96 5.03 -31.71
C ALA A 142 -5.38 6.18 -32.55
N GLY A 143 -4.18 6.68 -32.23
CA GLY A 143 -3.51 7.74 -32.99
C GLY A 143 -2.79 7.28 -34.27
N LYS A 144 -2.82 5.98 -34.59
CA LYS A 144 -2.34 5.41 -35.86
C LYS A 144 -3.47 5.15 -36.87
N SER A 145 -4.72 5.46 -36.52
CA SER A 145 -5.87 5.50 -37.42
C SER A 145 -6.20 6.92 -37.81
#